data_AF-A0A530Y198-F1
#
_entry.id   AF-A0A530Y198-F1
#
_cell.length_a   1.000
_cell.length_b   1.000
_cell.length_c   1.000
_cell.angle_alpha   90.00
_cell.angle_beta   90.00
_cell.angle_gamma   90.00
#
_symmetry.space_group_name_H-M   'P 1'
#
loop_
_entity.id
_entity.type
_entity.pdbx_description
1 polymer ?
#
loop_
_entity_poly.entity_id
_entity_poly.type
_entity_poly.pdbx_seq_one_letter_code
_entity_poly.pdbx_strand_id
1 'polypeptide(L)'
;SPERGLYTSIIGGFLVSALGGSRFQIGGPAGAFIVLMAATVARVGVDGLLLATMMAGVLLLIIGYLRLGTYIKFIPYPVTVGFTAGIAIIIFSGQIVELFGLKLAGKEPGPLVPKLMAIGEAAGTINLAATFVALLT
;
A
#
# COMPACT_ATOMS: atom_id res chain seq x y z
N SER A 1 8.36 -0.23 10.84
CA SER A 1 9.11 -1.39 11.30
C SER A 1 8.35 -2.66 10.94
N PRO A 2 9.05 -3.76 10.58
CA PRO A 2 8.42 -4.97 10.04
C PRO A 2 7.39 -5.62 10.99
N GLU A 3 7.60 -5.55 12.31
CA GLU A 3 6.72 -6.16 13.30
C GLU A 3 5.29 -5.59 13.28
N ARG A 4 5.12 -4.33 12.85
CA ARG A 4 3.79 -3.71 12.73
C ARG A 4 2.93 -4.42 11.67
N GLY A 5 3.54 -4.91 10.60
CA GLY A 5 2.86 -5.69 9.56
C GLY A 5 2.38 -7.04 10.08
N LEU A 6 3.16 -7.68 10.96
CA LEU A 6 2.77 -8.93 11.62
C LEU A 6 1.59 -8.72 12.56
N TYR A 7 1.65 -7.70 13.43
CA TYR A 7 0.54 -7.40 14.34
C TYR A 7 -0.76 -7.07 13.60
N THR A 8 -0.70 -6.26 12.54
CA THR A 8 -1.89 -5.94 11.75
C THR A 8 -2.44 -7.14 10.99
N SER A 9 -1.58 -8.04 10.51
CA SER A 9 -2.02 -9.28 9.85
C SER A 9 -2.73 -10.23 10.80
N ILE A 10 -2.20 -10.41 12.02
CA ILE A 10 -2.79 -11.30 13.03
C ILE A 10 -4.15 -10.75 13.48
N ILE A 11 -4.19 -9.50 13.93
CA ILE A 11 -5.41 -8.89 14.49
C ILE A 11 -6.43 -8.64 13.38
N GLY A 12 -6.01 -8.00 12.29
CA GLY A 12 -6.88 -7.66 11.16
C GLY A 12 -7.37 -8.89 10.43
N GLY A 13 -6.52 -9.88 10.19
CA GLY A 13 -6.91 -11.15 9.59
C GLY A 13 -7.93 -11.90 10.44
N PHE A 14 -7.68 -12.01 11.76
CA PHE A 14 -8.64 -12.60 12.69
C PHE A 14 -10.00 -11.90 12.66
N LEU A 15 -10.04 -10.57 12.75
CA LEU A 15 -11.29 -9.81 12.75
C LEU A 15 -12.04 -9.95 11.42
N VAL A 16 -11.35 -9.90 10.29
CA VAL A 16 -11.97 -10.08 8.96
C VAL A 16 -12.52 -11.49 8.80
N SER A 17 -11.79 -12.51 9.25
CA SER A 17 -12.28 -13.90 9.19
C SER A 17 -13.44 -14.17 10.15
N ALA A 18 -13.46 -13.54 11.33
CA ALA A 18 -14.53 -13.71 12.32
C ALA A 18 -15.81 -12.94 11.95
N LEU A 19 -15.69 -11.76 11.35
CA LEU A 19 -16.82 -10.86 11.04
C LEU A 19 -17.18 -10.81 9.55
N GLY A 20 -16.38 -11.42 8.68
CA GLY A 20 -16.54 -11.38 7.23
C GLY A 20 -17.66 -12.30 6.72
N GLY A 21 -18.18 -11.98 5.53
CA GLY A 21 -19.25 -12.75 4.88
C GLY A 21 -18.77 -13.82 3.89
N SER A 22 -17.46 -13.99 3.70
CA SER A 22 -16.88 -14.89 2.70
C SER A 22 -15.99 -15.94 3.35
N ARG A 23 -16.23 -17.21 3.01
CA ARG A 23 -15.44 -18.36 3.44
C ARG A 23 -14.02 -18.43 2.88
N PHE A 24 -13.68 -17.56 1.91
CA PHE A 24 -12.38 -17.57 1.23
C PHE A 24 -11.62 -16.24 1.32
N GLN A 25 -12.20 -15.23 2.00
CA GLN A 25 -11.55 -13.93 2.12
C GLN A 25 -10.54 -13.95 3.27
N ILE A 26 -9.30 -13.59 2.96
CA ILE A 26 -8.23 -13.41 3.94
C ILE A 26 -8.03 -11.92 4.15
N GLY A 27 -8.12 -11.46 5.40
CA GLY A 27 -7.82 -10.08 5.77
C GLY A 27 -6.34 -9.90 6.06
N GLY A 28 -5.77 -8.80 5.60
CA GLY A 28 -4.37 -8.45 5.88
C GLY A 28 -4.02 -7.04 5.39
N PRO A 29 -2.86 -6.52 5.79
CA PRO A 29 -2.39 -5.22 5.33
C PRO A 29 -2.10 -5.26 3.82
N ALA A 30 -2.77 -4.39 3.06
CA ALA A 30 -2.55 -4.28 1.62
C ALA A 30 -1.34 -3.38 1.31
N GLY A 31 -0.38 -3.86 0.51
CA GLY A 31 0.82 -3.09 0.14
C GLY A 31 0.50 -1.74 -0.52
N ALA A 32 -0.56 -1.71 -1.34
CA ALA A 32 -1.08 -0.48 -1.96
C ALA A 32 -1.51 0.58 -0.94
N PHE A 33 -2.06 0.13 0.19
CA PHE A 33 -2.58 1.01 1.24
C PHE A 33 -1.43 1.67 2.02
N ILE A 34 -0.28 1.01 2.16
CA ILE A 34 0.90 1.56 2.87
C ILE A 34 1.37 2.87 2.24
N VAL A 35 1.40 2.93 0.90
CA VAL A 35 1.81 4.15 0.18
C VAL A 35 0.84 5.29 0.42
N LEU A 36 -0.47 5.01 0.42
CA LEU A 36 -1.50 5.98 0.77
C LEU A 36 -1.37 6.46 2.23
N MET A 37 -1.14 5.55 3.18
CA MET A 37 -0.90 5.91 4.57
C MET A 37 0.32 6.82 4.72
N ALA A 38 1.44 6.49 4.07
CA ALA A 38 2.65 7.30 4.11
C ALA A 38 2.40 8.72 3.56
N ALA A 39 1.66 8.83 2.46
CA ALA A 39 1.26 10.11 1.88
C ALA A 39 0.32 10.90 2.81
N THR A 40 -0.63 10.24 3.47
CA THR A 40 -1.54 10.88 4.44
C THR A 40 -0.78 11.37 5.67
N VAL A 41 0.11 10.56 6.25
CA VAL A 41 0.94 10.96 7.39
C VAL A 41 1.83 12.15 7.03
N ALA A 42 2.37 12.18 5.81
CA ALA A 42 3.16 13.31 5.35
C ALA A 42 2.34 14.62 5.24
N ARG A 43 1.03 14.54 5.05
CA ARG A 43 0.14 15.70 4.91
C ARG A 43 -0.49 16.17 6.22
N VAL A 44 -0.97 15.23 7.03
CA VAL A 44 -1.81 15.52 8.22
C VAL A 44 -1.26 14.90 9.51
N GLY A 45 -0.06 14.32 9.47
CA GLY A 45 0.56 13.68 10.64
C GLY A 45 -0.08 12.34 11.01
N VAL A 46 0.46 11.72 12.06
CA VAL A 46 -0.02 10.42 12.56
C VAL A 46 -1.39 10.54 13.20
N ASP A 47 -1.64 11.64 13.93
CA ASP A 47 -2.95 11.90 14.56
C ASP A 47 -4.04 12.08 13.50
N GLY A 48 -3.73 12.79 12.42
CA GLY A 48 -4.64 12.94 11.27
C GLY A 48 -4.91 11.62 10.55
N LEU A 49 -3.90 10.74 10.43
CA LEU A 49 -4.09 9.39 9.89
C LEU A 49 -5.04 8.55 10.76
N LEU A 50 -4.88 8.60 12.09
CA LEU A 50 -5.73 7.87 13.03
C LEU A 50 -7.19 8.33 12.90
N LEU A 51 -7.41 9.65 12.89
CA LEU A 51 -8.75 10.21 12.71
C LEU A 51 -9.35 9.82 11.36
N ALA A 52 -8.59 9.95 10.26
CA ALA A 52 -9.06 9.58 8.93
C ALA A 52 -9.43 8.09 8.83
N THR A 53 -8.66 7.22 9.51
CA THR A 53 -8.91 5.78 9.54
C THR A 53 -10.17 5.44 10.34
N MET A 54 -10.39 6.11 11.48
CA MET A 54 -11.63 5.97 12.26
C MET A 54 -12.84 6.44 11.46
N MET A 55 -12.73 7.59 10.78
CA MET A 55 -13.79 8.09 9.89
C MET A 55 -14.09 7.12 8.74
N ALA A 56 -13.05 6.58 8.10
CA ALA A 56 -13.21 5.57 7.06
C ALA A 56 -13.91 4.31 7.59
N GLY A 57 -13.58 3.85 8.80
CA GLY A 57 -14.26 2.74 9.47
C GLY A 57 -15.75 3.00 9.67
N VAL A 58 -16.13 4.17 10.17
CA VAL A 58 -17.54 4.58 10.34
C VAL A 58 -18.25 4.63 8.99
N LEU A 59 -17.64 5.21 7.96
CA LEU A 59 -18.20 5.24 6.61
C LEU A 59 -18.40 3.85 6.02
N LEU A 60 -17.45 2.93 6.23
CA LEU A 60 -17.57 1.53 5.80
C LEU A 60 -18.71 0.80 6.53
N LEU A 61 -18.91 1.05 7.83
CA LEU A 61 -20.06 0.51 8.57
C LEU A 61 -21.39 1.03 8.01
N ILE A 62 -21.49 2.33 7.68
CA ILE A 62 -22.68 2.93 7.07
C ILE A 62 -22.95 2.31 5.69
N ILE A 63 -21.92 2.21 4.84
CA ILE A 63 -22.01 1.59 3.51
C ILE A 63 -22.46 0.13 3.60
N GLY A 64 -21.93 -0.62 4.58
CA GLY A 64 -22.30 -2.01 4.86
C GLY A 64 -23.75 -2.13 5.31
N TYR A 65 -24.18 -1.29 6.25
CA TYR A 65 -25.56 -1.25 6.75
C TYR A 65 -26.57 -0.93 5.65
N LEU A 66 -26.25 0.06 4.80
CA LEU A 66 -27.08 0.46 3.65
C LEU A 66 -26.97 -0.52 2.46
N ARG A 67 -26.14 -1.56 2.53
CA ARG A 67 -25.88 -2.53 1.46
C ARG A 67 -25.42 -1.89 0.14
N LEU A 68 -24.76 -0.74 0.21
CA LEU A 68 -24.28 -0.02 -0.97
C LEU A 68 -23.15 -0.76 -1.70
N GLY A 69 -22.54 -1.77 -1.06
CA GLY A 69 -21.58 -2.68 -1.71
C GLY A 69 -22.13 -3.39 -2.95
N THR A 70 -23.46 -3.56 -3.07
CA THR A 70 -24.06 -4.16 -4.28
C THR A 70 -23.83 -3.34 -5.54
N TYR A 71 -23.57 -2.03 -5.43
CA TYR A 71 -23.30 -1.16 -6.59
C TYR A 71 -21.90 -1.34 -7.18
N ILE A 72 -20.97 -2.00 -6.46
CA ILE A 72 -19.61 -2.28 -6.96
C ILE A 72 -19.66 -3.08 -8.28
N LYS A 73 -20.71 -3.89 -8.49
CA LYS A 73 -20.93 -4.64 -9.74
C LYS A 73 -21.10 -3.78 -10.99
N PHE A 74 -21.37 -2.48 -10.83
CA PHE A 74 -21.51 -1.53 -11.94
C PHE A 74 -20.19 -0.85 -12.33
N ILE A 75 -19.10 -1.10 -11.60
CA ILE A 75 -17.78 -0.58 -11.96
C ILE A 75 -17.30 -1.32 -13.22
N PRO A 76 -17.00 -0.61 -14.32
CA PRO A 76 -16.54 -1.24 -15.55
C PRO A 76 -15.23 -2.00 -15.34
N TYR A 77 -15.10 -3.18 -15.95
CA TYR A 77 -13.89 -3.99 -15.90
C TYR A 77 -12.60 -3.22 -16.24
N PRO A 78 -12.57 -2.33 -17.28
CA PRO A 78 -11.37 -1.54 -17.58
C PRO A 78 -10.89 -0.65 -16.42
N VAL A 79 -11.81 -0.14 -15.59
CA VAL A 79 -11.47 0.69 -14.43
C VAL A 79 -10.75 -0.14 -13.36
N THR A 80 -11.28 -1.34 -13.07
CA THR A 80 -10.67 -2.25 -12.09
C THR A 80 -9.28 -2.72 -12.54
N VAL A 81 -9.12 -3.05 -13.82
CA VAL A 81 -7.81 -3.42 -14.38
C VAL A 81 -6.84 -2.25 -14.33
N GLY A 82 -7.26 -1.06 -14.76
CA GLY A 82 -6.41 0.15 -14.72
C GLY A 82 -5.98 0.52 -13.32
N PHE A 83 -6.89 0.45 -12.35
CA PHE A 83 -6.57 0.72 -10.95
C PHE A 83 -5.57 -0.31 -10.38
N THR A 84 -5.78 -1.60 -10.66
CA THR A 84 -4.88 -2.67 -10.21
C THR A 84 -3.49 -2.55 -10.84
N ALA A 85 -3.41 -2.24 -12.13
CA ALA A 85 -2.15 -1.97 -12.82
C ALA A 85 -1.44 -0.73 -12.26
N GLY A 86 -2.17 0.33 -11.94
CA GLY A 86 -1.62 1.52 -11.29
C GLY A 86 -1.02 1.21 -9.92
N ILE A 87 -1.71 0.40 -9.10
CA ILE A 87 -1.19 -0.11 -7.83
C ILE A 87 0.10 -0.92 -8.06
N ALA A 88 0.11 -1.80 -9.06
CA ALA A 88 1.28 -2.62 -9.35
C ALA A 88 2.51 -1.75 -9.70
N ILE A 89 2.33 -0.70 -10.52
CA ILE A 89 3.39 0.25 -10.88
C ILE A 89 3.89 1.00 -9.63
N ILE A 90 2.97 1.46 -8.77
CA ILE A 90 3.33 2.18 -7.53
C ILE A 90 4.15 1.28 -6.61
N ILE A 91 3.70 0.03 -6.38
CA ILE A 91 4.42 -0.94 -5.55
C ILE A 91 5.79 -1.21 -6.16
N PHE A 92 5.85 -1.59 -7.45
CA PHE A 92 7.09 -1.89 -8.15
C PHE A 92 8.10 -0.75 -8.03
N SER A 93 7.66 0.49 -8.31
CA SER A 93 8.54 1.66 -8.22
C SER A 93 9.15 1.85 -6.83
N GLY A 94 8.45 1.45 -5.74
CA GLY A 94 8.98 1.52 -4.37
C GLY A 94 9.97 0.45 -4.03
N GLN A 95 9.96 -0.67 -4.73
CA GLN A 95 10.90 -1.75 -4.48
C GLN A 95 12.24 -1.52 -5.20
N ILE A 96 12.30 -0.68 -6.25
CA ILE A 96 13.53 -0.45 -7.04
C ILE A 96 14.71 0.00 -6.16
N VAL A 97 14.48 0.88 -5.18
CA VAL A 97 15.53 1.37 -4.27
C VAL A 97 16.13 0.23 -3.46
N GLU A 98 15.30 -0.66 -2.93
CA GLU A 98 15.72 -1.80 -2.11
C GLU A 98 16.35 -2.91 -2.97
N LEU A 99 15.78 -3.20 -4.15
CA LEU A 99 16.28 -4.21 -5.10
C LEU A 99 17.73 -3.93 -5.53
N PHE A 100 18.07 -2.68 -5.82
CA PHE A 100 19.42 -2.29 -6.24
C PHE A 100 20.27 -1.70 -5.12
N GLY A 101 19.74 -1.60 -3.89
CA GLY A 101 20.41 -1.00 -2.75
C GLY A 101 20.85 0.45 -2.96
N LEU A 102 20.03 1.26 -3.66
CA LEU A 102 20.34 2.64 -4.02
C LEU A 102 20.37 3.56 -2.80
N LYS A 103 21.26 4.55 -2.82
CA LYS A 103 21.35 5.58 -1.79
C LYS A 103 20.73 6.88 -2.30
N LEU A 104 19.50 7.15 -1.85
CA LEU A 104 18.84 8.42 -2.14
C LEU A 104 19.45 9.56 -1.30
N ALA A 105 19.63 10.74 -1.90
CA ALA A 105 20.17 11.92 -1.22
C ALA A 105 19.18 12.52 -0.19
N GLY A 106 17.91 12.12 -0.21
CA GLY A 106 16.87 12.61 0.69
C GLY A 106 15.75 11.59 0.90
N LYS A 107 14.67 12.02 1.55
CA LYS A 107 13.49 11.18 1.79
C LYS A 107 12.85 10.79 0.45
N GLU A 108 12.51 9.51 0.31
CA GLU A 108 11.85 8.99 -0.87
C GLU A 108 10.55 9.77 -1.16
N PRO A 109 10.40 10.34 -2.37
CA PRO A 109 9.17 11.06 -2.74
C PRO A 109 7.97 10.12 -2.78
N GLY A 110 6.83 10.58 -2.27
CA GLY A 110 5.57 9.83 -2.34
C GLY A 110 4.99 9.71 -3.77
N PRO A 111 4.90 10.80 -4.55
CA PRO A 111 4.39 10.74 -5.92
C PRO A 111 5.33 10.00 -6.89
N LEU A 112 4.75 9.30 -7.88
CA LEU A 112 5.49 8.43 -8.80
C LEU A 112 6.56 9.16 -9.62
N VAL A 113 6.22 10.31 -10.22
CA VAL A 113 7.13 11.02 -11.13
C VAL A 113 8.40 11.53 -10.43
N PRO A 114 8.31 12.29 -9.31
CA PRO A 114 9.50 12.70 -8.56
C PRO A 114 10.33 11.52 -8.04
N LYS A 115 9.66 10.41 -7.69
CA LYS A 115 10.33 9.19 -7.24
C LYS A 115 11.16 8.54 -8.33
N LEU A 116 10.64 8.43 -9.56
CA LEU A 116 11.40 7.91 -10.69
C LEU A 116 12.61 8.79 -11.03
N MET A 117 12.48 10.11 -10.91
CA MET A 117 13.60 11.04 -11.07
C MET A 117 14.68 10.81 -10.00
N ALA A 118 14.28 10.72 -8.72
CA ALA A 118 15.21 10.47 -7.61
C ALA A 118 15.93 9.10 -7.74
N ILE A 119 15.24 8.07 -8.22
CA ILE A 119 15.83 6.77 -8.53
C ILE A 119 16.85 6.90 -9.67
N GLY A 120 16.52 7.65 -10.72
CA GLY A 120 17.43 7.90 -11.85
C GLY A 120 18.70 8.63 -11.44
N GLU A 121 18.59 9.63 -10.58
CA GLU A 121 19.75 10.35 -10.01
C GLU A 121 20.61 9.44 -9.13
N ALA A 122 19.99 8.53 -8.38
CA ALA A 122 20.69 7.57 -7.52
C ALA A 122 21.22 6.34 -8.26
N ALA A 123 20.98 6.19 -9.57
CA ALA A 123 21.36 5.00 -10.35
C ALA A 123 22.88 4.72 -10.33
N GLY A 124 23.73 5.72 -10.06
CA GLY A 124 25.17 5.51 -9.90
C GLY A 124 25.58 4.84 -8.58
N THR A 125 24.65 4.64 -7.64
CA THR A 125 24.92 4.11 -6.28
C THR A 125 24.55 2.65 -6.09
N ILE A 126 24.39 1.91 -7.19
CA ILE A 126 23.98 0.50 -7.17
C ILE A 126 24.91 -0.33 -6.28
N ASN A 127 24.29 -1.10 -5.39
CA ASN A 127 24.96 -2.08 -4.57
C ASN A 127 24.84 -3.46 -5.23
N LEU A 128 25.96 -3.98 -5.74
CA LEU A 128 26.02 -5.30 -6.39
C LEU A 128 25.63 -6.44 -5.44
N ALA A 129 25.97 -6.36 -4.15
CA ALA A 129 25.60 -7.38 -3.19
C ALA A 129 24.08 -7.43 -2.96
N ALA A 130 23.44 -6.26 -2.81
CA ALA A 130 21.98 -6.17 -2.68
C ALA A 130 21.27 -6.71 -3.94
N THR A 131 21.76 -6.31 -5.11
CA THR A 131 21.21 -6.74 -6.41
C THR A 131 21.32 -8.26 -6.60
N PHE A 132 22.46 -8.84 -6.20
CA PHE A 132 22.68 -10.28 -6.30
C PHE A 132 21.77 -11.07 -5.35
N VAL A 133 21.60 -10.60 -4.11
CA VAL A 133 20.63 -11.21 -3.18
C VAL A 133 19.22 -11.14 -3.76
N ALA A 134 18.79 -9.97 -4.22
CA ALA A 134 17.47 -9.76 -4.82
C ALA A 134 17.20 -10.59 -6.09
N LEU A 135 18.24 -11.00 -6.82
CA LEU A 135 18.12 -11.88 -7.99
C LEU A 135 17.98 -13.35 -7.60
N LEU A 136 18.53 -13.74 -6.46
CA LEU A 136 18.53 -15.13 -5.97
C LEU A 136 17.34 -15.47 -5.08
N THR A 137 16.65 -14.47 -4.53
CA THR A 137 15.46 -14.59 -3.68
C THR A 137 14.22 -14.10 -4.39
#